data_AF-A0A0R1UYX1-F1
#
_entry.id   AF-A0A0R1UYX1-F1
#
_cell.length_a   1.000
_cell.length_b   1.000
_cell.length_c   1.000
_cell.angle_alpha   90.00
_cell.angle_beta   90.00
_cell.angle_gamma   90.00
#
_symmetry.space_group_name_H-M   'P 1'
#
loop_
_entity.id
_entity.type
_entity.pdbx_description
1 polymer ?
#
loop_
_entity_poly.entity_id
_entity_poly.type
_entity_poly.pdbx_seq_one_letter_code
_entity_poly.pdbx_strand_id
1 'polypeptide(L)' 'MRIDIKAYLDQNGLTIYRVAKESGYGYTTLHKSFNKQQTSATSINLRDLDALAQAQHKQMWEILRELEQRYLLNDE' A
#
# COMPACT_ATOMS: atom_id res chain seq x y z
N MET A 1 -5.39 11.17 8.19
CA MET A 1 -5.10 9.71 8.16
C MET A 1 -4.14 9.44 7.03
N ARG A 2 -2.86 9.38 7.34
CA ARG A 2 -1.80 9.10 6.37
C ARG A 2 -1.21 7.73 6.68
N ILE A 3 -0.92 6.95 5.66
CA ILE A 3 -0.34 5.62 5.79
C ILE A 3 1.11 5.67 5.31
N ASP A 4 2.04 5.22 6.14
CA ASP A 4 3.43 5.03 5.73
C ASP A 4 3.58 3.75 4.89
N ILE A 5 3.21 3.87 3.63
CA ILE A 5 3.31 2.77 2.67
C ILE A 5 4.77 2.36 2.41
N LYS A 6 5.74 3.26 2.63
CA LYS A 6 7.15 2.96 2.39
C LYS A 6 7.70 2.04 3.47
N ALA A 7 7.41 2.34 4.73
CA ALA A 7 7.71 1.47 5.84
C ALA A 7 7.02 0.10 5.70
N TYR A 8 5.76 0.08 5.25
CA TYR A 8 5.04 -1.19 5.00
C TYR A 8 5.74 -2.06 3.97
N LEU A 9 6.14 -1.47 2.84
CA LEU A 9 6.83 -2.19 1.77
C LEU A 9 8.18 -2.74 2.25
N ASP A 10 8.98 -1.93 2.93
CA ASP A 10 10.30 -2.31 3.43
C ASP A 10 10.21 -3.46 4.44
N GLN A 11 9.31 -3.35 5.43
CA GLN A 11 9.12 -4.37 6.46
C GLN A 11 8.65 -5.72 5.90
N ASN A 12 7.90 -5.73 4.80
CA ASN A 12 7.43 -6.96 4.14
C ASN A 12 8.39 -7.42 3.01
N GLY A 13 9.55 -6.78 2.84
CA GLY A 13 10.51 -7.11 1.77
C GLY A 13 9.96 -6.88 0.37
N LEU A 14 8.97 -5.99 0.23
CA LEU A 14 8.32 -5.66 -1.02
C LEU A 14 8.98 -4.44 -1.67
N THR A 15 9.03 -4.46 -3.00
CA THR A 15 9.29 -3.26 -3.80
C THR A 15 8.06 -2.96 -4.64
N ILE A 16 7.88 -1.71 -5.08
CA ILE A 16 6.78 -1.35 -5.99
C ILE A 16 6.80 -2.25 -7.24
N TYR A 17 8.01 -2.58 -7.73
CA TYR A 17 8.20 -3.51 -8.84
C TYR A 17 7.68 -4.92 -8.51
N ARG A 18 8.03 -5.49 -7.35
CA ARG A 18 7.53 -6.80 -6.93
C ARG A 18 6.01 -6.79 -6.79
N VAL A 19 5.44 -5.78 -6.15
CA VAL A 19 3.99 -5.65 -6.02
C VAL A 19 3.34 -5.61 -7.40
N ALA A 20 3.84 -4.79 -8.33
CA ALA A 20 3.32 -4.73 -9.69
C ALA A 20 3.39 -6.09 -10.41
N LYS A 21 4.54 -6.76 -10.33
CA LYS A 21 4.77 -8.05 -10.98
C LYS A 21 3.84 -9.15 -10.46
N GLU A 22 3.72 -9.28 -9.14
CA GLU A 22 2.95 -10.37 -8.52
C GLU A 22 1.43 -10.10 -8.54
N SER A 23 1.00 -8.84 -8.54
CA SER A 23 -0.42 -8.48 -8.54
C SER A 23 -1.05 -8.32 -9.93
N GLY A 24 -0.25 -8.26 -10.99
CA GLY A 24 -0.72 -8.00 -12.35
C GLY A 24 -1.06 -6.53 -12.65
N TYR A 25 -0.88 -5.62 -11.70
CA TYR A 25 -1.05 -4.18 -11.92
C TYR A 25 0.18 -3.53 -12.57
N GLY A 26 -0.04 -2.53 -13.41
CA GLY A 26 1.05 -1.80 -14.07
C GLY A 26 1.99 -1.08 -13.09
N TYR A 27 3.30 -1.23 -13.28
CA TYR A 27 4.32 -0.60 -12.44
C TYR A 27 4.16 0.91 -12.32
N THR A 28 3.95 1.61 -13.44
CA THR A 28 3.81 3.08 -13.44
C THR A 28 2.57 3.55 -12.67
N THR A 29 1.50 2.75 -12.69
CA THR A 29 0.27 3.00 -11.93
C THR A 29 0.54 2.93 -10.43
N LEU A 30 1.14 1.83 -9.96
CA LEU A 30 1.48 1.67 -8.53
C LEU A 30 2.55 2.66 -8.08
N HIS A 31 3.54 2.94 -8.93
CA HIS A 31 4.58 3.92 -8.63
C HIS A 31 4.00 5.32 -8.41
N LYS A 32 3.08 5.77 -9.26
CA LYS A 32 2.41 7.06 -9.06
C LYS A 32 1.57 7.05 -7.79
N SER A 33 0.86 5.95 -7.52
CA SER A 33 -0.05 5.88 -6.37
C SER A 33 0.69 5.85 -5.03
N PHE A 34 1.70 4.98 -4.89
CA PHE A 34 2.50 4.84 -3.66
C PHE A 34 3.44 6.02 -3.38
N ASN A 35 3.66 6.90 -4.35
CA ASN A 35 4.44 8.14 -4.15
C ASN A 35 3.55 9.38 -4.08
N LYS A 36 2.23 9.24 -4.25
CA LYS A 36 1.32 10.37 -4.11
C LYS A 36 1.27 10.77 -2.65
N GLN A 37 1.47 12.06 -2.37
CA GLN A 37 1.30 12.60 -1.02
C GLN A 37 -0.13 12.33 -0.54
N GLN A 38 -0.26 11.60 0.55
CA GLN A 38 -1.57 11.36 1.16
C GLN A 38 -2.04 12.63 1.85
N THR A 39 -3.28 13.00 1.57
CA THR A 39 -3.98 14.10 2.21
C THR A 39 -5.16 13.53 3.00
N SER A 40 -5.72 14.31 3.92
CA SER A 40 -6.90 13.90 4.69
C SER A 40 -8.09 13.50 3.80
N ALA A 41 -8.13 13.99 2.56
CA ALA A 41 -9.15 13.66 1.56
C ALA A 41 -8.77 12.50 0.61
N THR A 42 -7.54 11.97 0.68
CA THR A 42 -7.06 10.89 -0.17
C THR A 42 -6.37 9.83 0.67
N SER A 43 -7.15 8.87 1.17
CA SER A 43 -6.66 7.64 1.80
C SER A 43 -6.03 6.68 0.77
N ILE A 44 -5.57 5.51 1.22
CA ILE A 44 -5.07 4.46 0.33
C ILE A 44 -6.15 4.04 -0.69
N ASN A 45 -5.72 3.86 -1.95
CA ASN A 45 -6.61 3.42 -3.02
C ASN A 45 -7.00 1.94 -2.83
N LEU A 46 -8.26 1.58 -3.11
CA LEU A 46 -8.70 0.17 -3.10
C LEU A 46 -7.86 -0.72 -4.02
N ARG A 47 -7.48 -0.19 -5.20
CA ARG A 47 -6.57 -0.86 -6.13
C ARG A 47 -5.22 -1.15 -5.51
N ASP A 48 -4.69 -0.20 -4.75
CA ASP A 48 -3.38 -0.34 -4.10
C ASP A 48 -3.44 -1.39 -2.99
N LEU A 49 -4.56 -1.42 -2.25
CA LEU A 49 -4.85 -2.44 -1.24
C LEU A 49 -4.96 -3.84 -1.86
N ASP A 50 -5.68 -3.96 -2.98
CA ASP A 50 -5.77 -5.22 -3.73
C ASP A 50 -4.39 -5.64 -4.27
N ALA A 51 -3.62 -4.73 -4.84
CA ALA A 51 -2.28 -5.03 -5.35
C ALA A 51 -1.36 -5.60 -4.26
N LEU A 52 -1.39 -5.02 -3.05
CA LEU A 52 -0.64 -5.53 -1.90
C LEU A 52 -1.15 -6.89 -1.41
N ALA A 53 -2.46 -7.11 -1.47
CA ALA A 53 -3.10 -8.36 -1.08
C ALA A 53 -2.70 -9.51 -2.03
N GLN A 54 -2.85 -9.29 -3.34
CA GLN A 54 -2.44 -10.26 -4.36
C GLN A 54 -0.95 -10.59 -4.27
N ALA A 55 -0.09 -9.57 -4.13
CA ALA A 55 1.36 -9.76 -4.06
C ALA A 55 1.84 -10.51 -2.80
N GLN A 56 1.01 -10.63 -1.78
CA GLN A 56 1.32 -11.31 -0.52
C GLN A 56 0.47 -12.55 -0.28
N HIS A 57 -0.41 -12.92 -1.24
CA HIS A 57 -1.39 -14.00 -1.07
C HIS A 57 -2.27 -13.84 0.19
N LYS A 58 -2.65 -12.59 0.50
CA LYS A 58 -3.50 -12.23 1.63
C LYS A 58 -4.85 -11.70 1.15
N GLN A 59 -5.80 -11.60 2.05
CA GLN A 59 -7.04 -10.88 1.80
C GLN A 59 -6.84 -9.37 2.00
N MET A 60 -7.58 -8.54 1.26
CA MET A 60 -7.49 -7.07 1.35
C MET A 60 -7.71 -6.53 2.77
N TRP A 61 -8.62 -7.15 3.54
CA TRP A 61 -8.90 -6.73 4.92
C TRP A 61 -7.72 -6.98 5.87
N GLU A 62 -6.89 -8.00 5.59
CA GLU A 62 -5.68 -8.28 6.39
C GLU A 62 -4.66 -7.18 6.18
N ILE A 63 -4.47 -6.74 4.92
CA ILE A 63 -3.60 -5.62 4.58
C ILE A 63 -4.12 -4.34 5.24
N LEU A 64 -5.42 -4.07 5.14
CA LEU A 64 -6.02 -2.85 5.71
C LEU A 64 -5.80 -2.80 7.23
N ARG A 65 -6.06 -3.92 7.92
CA ARG A 65 -5.83 -4.04 9.36
C ARG A 65 -4.37 -3.81 9.74
N GLU A 66 -3.42 -4.40 8.99
CA GLU A 66 -1.99 -4.18 9.24
C GLU A 66 -1.60 -2.71 9.09
N LEU A 67 -2.08 -2.05 8.03
CA LEU A 67 -1.82 -0.65 7.75
C LEU A 67 -2.37 0.26 8.85
N GLU A 68 -3.61 0.05 9.28
CA GLU A 68 -4.26 0.83 10.33
C GLU A 68 -3.59 0.64 11.70
N GLN A 69 -3.15 -0.57 12.03
CA GLN A 69 -2.59 -0.86 13.35
C GLN A 69 -1.15 -0.39 13.53
N ARG A 70 -0.35 -0.36 12.45
CA ARG A 70 1.11 -0.22 12.55
C ARG A 70 1.72 0.89 11.71
N TYR A 71 1.01 1.34 10.68
CA TYR A 71 1.54 2.29 9.70
C TYR A 71 0.67 3.52 9.56
N LEU A 72 -0.31 3.69 10.45
CA LEU A 72 -1.11 4.91 10.55
C LEU A 72 -0.27 6.01 11.19
N LEU A 73 -0.02 7.05 10.42
CA LEU A 73 0.55 8.29 10.91
C LEU A 73 -0.60 9.12 11.48
N ASN A 74 -0.54 9.37 12.78
CA ASN A 74 -1.39 10.37 13.42
C ASN A 74 -0.89 11.74 12.95
N ASP A 75 -1.74 12.44 12.19
CA ASP A 75 -1.55 13.86 11.94
C ASP A 75 -1.86 14.56 13.27
N GLU A 76 -0.85 14.89 14.07
CA GLU A 76 -0.98 15.92 15.12
C GLU A 76 -1.28 17.28 14.50
#